data_AF-A0A9D1MAG1-F1
#
_entry.id   AF-A0A9D1MAG1-F1
#
_cell.length_a   1.000
_cell.length_b   1.000
_cell.length_c   1.000
_cell.angle_alpha   90.00
_cell.angle_beta   90.00
_cell.angle_gamma   90.00
#
_symmetry.space_group_name_H-M   'P 1'
#
loop_
_entity.id
_entity.type
_entity.pdbx_description
1 polymer ?
#
loop_
_entity_poly.entity_id
_entity_poly.type
_entity_poly.pdbx_seq_one_letter_code
_entity_poly.pdbx_strand_id
1 'polypeptide(L)' 'MKELPDEDIIELYERRSESALSRTAEKYGAYIRKIAYNILKNVSDCEECENDVYNTAWN' A
#
# COMPACT_ATOMS: atom_id res chain seq x y z
N MET A 1 2.39 -9.98 16.78
CA MET A 1 2.99 -9.95 15.43
C MET A 1 3.96 -8.79 15.40
N LYS A 2 5.20 -8.98 14.94
CA LYS A 2 6.20 -7.90 14.90
C LYS A 2 5.80 -7.00 13.74
N GLU A 3 5.37 -5.78 14.03
CA GLU A 3 5.11 -4.77 12.99
C GLU A 3 6.42 -4.51 12.26
N LEU A 4 6.40 -4.62 10.92
CA LEU A 4 7.57 -4.32 10.11
C LEU A 4 7.81 -2.80 10.18
N PRO A 5 9.02 -2.35 10.53
CA PRO A 5 9.40 -0.94 10.50
C PRO A 5 9.19 -0.35 9.10
N ASP A 6 8.91 0.95 9.05
CA ASP A 6 8.79 1.65 7.76
C ASP A 6 10.10 1.71 6.99
N GLU A 7 11.21 1.79 7.72
CA GLU A 7 12.57 1.75 7.17
C GLU A 7 12.82 0.47 6.37
N ASP A 8 12.34 -0.68 6.88
CA ASP A 8 12.46 -1.95 6.18
C ASP A 8 11.63 -1.94 4.89
N ILE A 9 10.40 -1.41 4.91
CA ILE A 9 9.56 -1.30 3.70
C ILE A 9 10.24 -0.40 2.66
N ILE A 10 10.83 0.71 3.09
CA ILE A 10 11.57 1.63 2.21
C ILE A 10 12.76 0.91 1.57
N GLU A 11 13.56 0.16 2.34
CA GLU A 11 14.68 -0.63 1.81
C GLU A 11 14.20 -1.66 0.76
N LEU A 12 13.03 -2.28 0.98
CA LEU A 12 12.43 -3.18 -0.01
C LEU A 12 12.12 -2.47 -1.35
N TYR A 13 11.63 -1.24 -1.30
CA TYR A 13 11.39 -0.44 -2.51
C TYR A 13 12.70 -0.01 -3.17
N GLU A 14 13.68 0.46 -2.39
CA GLU A 14 15.00 0.86 -2.90
C GLU A 14 15.70 -0.28 -3.63
N ARG A 15 15.61 -1.50 -3.09
CA ARG A 15 16.19 -2.70 -3.72
C ARG A 15 15.30 -3.31 -4.81
N ARG A 16 14.20 -2.66 -5.20
CA ARG A 16 13.22 -3.13 -6.20
C ARG A 16 12.73 -4.56 -5.92
N SER A 17 12.48 -4.88 -4.65
CA SER A 17 11.97 -6.18 -4.23
C SER A 17 10.45 -6.18 -4.24
N GLU A 18 9.83 -7.11 -4.97
CA GLU A 18 8.36 -7.24 -5.05
C GLU A 18 7.70 -7.45 -3.67
N SER A 19 8.47 -7.94 -2.69
CA SER A 19 8.01 -8.03 -1.30
C SER A 19 7.61 -6.68 -0.70
N ALA A 20 8.11 -5.56 -1.23
CA ALA A 20 7.72 -4.21 -0.82
C ALA A 20 6.21 -4.00 -0.92
N LEU A 21 5.61 -4.41 -2.04
CA LEU A 21 4.17 -4.26 -2.29
C LEU A 21 3.35 -5.04 -1.27
N SER A 22 3.71 -6.30 -1.04
CA SER A 22 3.01 -7.15 -0.05
C SER A 22 3.11 -6.59 1.36
N ARG A 23 4.27 -6.05 1.76
CA ARG A 23 4.48 -5.47 3.09
C ARG A 23 3.74 -4.14 3.25
N THR A 24 3.74 -3.29 2.23
CA THR A 24 2.95 -2.06 2.20
C THR A 24 1.46 -2.38 2.26
N ALA A 25 0.99 -3.39 1.54
CA ALA A 25 -0.41 -3.80 1.58
C ALA A 25 -0.83 -4.36 2.95
N GLU A 26 0.03 -5.16 3.58
CA GLU A 26 -0.19 -5.71 4.92
C GLU A 26 -0.30 -4.59 5.98
N LYS A 27 0.58 -3.58 5.92
CA LYS A 27 0.64 -2.50 6.92
C LYS A 27 -0.33 -1.36 6.65
N TYR A 28 -0.40 -0.90 5.39
CA TYR A 28 -1.09 0.32 5.00
C TYR A 28 -2.37 0.09 4.20
N GLY A 29 -2.60 -1.10 3.63
CA GLY A 29 -3.73 -1.34 2.74
C GLY A 29 -5.09 -1.04 3.37
N ALA A 30 -5.31 -1.47 4.62
CA ALA A 30 -6.56 -1.17 5.33
C ALA A 30 -6.78 0.34 5.56
N TYR A 31 -5.70 1.10 5.78
CA TYR A 31 -5.75 2.54 5.97
C TYR A 31 -6.03 3.27 4.65
N ILE A 32 -5.32 2.90 3.58
CA ILE A 32 -5.51 3.43 2.23
C ILE A 32 -6.95 3.20 1.76
N ARG A 33 -7.45 1.96 1.85
CA ARG A 33 -8.84 1.63 1.49
C ARG A 33 -9.87 2.43 2.30
N LYS A 34 -9.62 2.66 3.59
CA LYS A 34 -10.52 3.44 4.44
C LYS A 34 -10.59 4.91 4.01
N ILE A 35 -9.46 5.51 3.64
CA ILE A 35 -9.41 6.87 3.11
C ILE A 35 -10.15 6.94 1.77
N ALA A 36 -9.81 6.04 0.84
CA ALA A 36 -10.43 5.98 -0.48
C ALA A 36 -11.95 5.82 -0.36
N TYR A 37 -12.41 4.91 0.51
CA TYR A 37 -13.84 4.65 0.71
C TYR A 37 -14.57 5.83 1.33
N ASN A 38 -13.92 6.57 2.22
CA ASN A 38 -14.51 7.77 2.79
C ASN A 38 -14.79 8.86 1.75
N ILE A 39 -14.03 8.88 0.64
CA ILE A 39 -14.16 9.85 -0.45
C ILE A 39 -15.09 9.31 -1.54
N LEU A 40 -14.81 8.12 -2.06
CA LEU A 40 -15.44 7.56 -3.25
C LEU A 40 -16.77 6.84 -2.95
N LYS A 41 -16.94 6.31 -1.73
CA LYS A 41 -18.10 5.50 -1.32
C LYS A 41 -18.37 4.27 -2.22
N ASN A 42 -17.41 3.88 -3.06
CA ASN A 42 -17.48 2.75 -3.97
C ASN A 42 -16.26 1.85 -3.74
N VAL A 43 -16.50 0.57 -3.45
CA VAL A 43 -15.44 -0.40 -3.16
C VAL A 43 -14.55 -0.67 -4.38
N SER A 44 -15.12 -0.76 -5.58
CA SER A 44 -14.36 -1.03 -6.82
C SER A 44 -13.36 0.10 -7.10
N ASP A 45 -13.81 1.35 -7.01
CA ASP A 45 -12.95 2.51 -7.22
C ASP A 45 -11.87 2.64 -6.11
N CYS A 46 -12.16 2.14 -4.91
CA CYS A 46 -11.17 2.09 -3.83
C CYS A 46 -10.06 1.08 -4.09
N GLU A 47 -10.38 -0.07 -4.67
CA GLU A 47 -9.40 -1.08 -5.05
C GLU A 47 -8.49 -0.58 -6.19
N GLU A 48 -9.05 0.14 -7.17
CA GLU A 48 -8.24 0.81 -8.20
C GLU A 48 -7.33 1.88 -7.60
N CYS A 49 -7.86 2.75 -6.73
CA CYS A 49 -7.06 3.77 -6.05
C CYS A 49 -5.94 3.18 -5.19
N GLU A 50 -6.18 2.04 -4.53
CA GLU A 50 -5.14 1.33 -3.77
C GLU A 50 -4.03 0.81 -4.70
N ASN A 51 -4.39 0.23 -5.84
CA ASN A 51 -3.42 -0.22 -6.84
C ASN A 51 -2.62 0.95 -7.43
N ASP A 52 -3.25 2.09 -7.70
CA ASP A 52 -2.57 3.29 -8.18
C ASP A 52 -1.54 3.83 -7.18
N VAL A 53 -1.87 3.79 -5.89
CA VAL A 53 -0.94 4.16 -4.81
C VAL A 53 0.27 3.23 -4.81
N TYR A 54 0.06 1.92 -4.94
CA TYR A 54 1.16 0.95 -4.99
C TYR A 54 2.02 1.09 -6.23
N ASN A 55 1.41 1.29 -7.40
CA ASN A 55 2.13 1.57 -8.63
C ASN A 55 2.94 2.87 -8.52
N THR A 56 2.38 3.91 -7.91
CA THR A 56 3.10 5.19 -7.70
C THR A 56 4.26 5.01 -6.73
N ALA A 57 4.07 4.27 -5.65
CA ALA A 57 5.15 3.97 -4.69
C ALA A 57 6.26 3.09 -5.30
N TRP A 58 5.92 2.27 -6.30
CA TRP A 58 6.87 1.39 -6.98
C TRP A 58 7.70 2.08 -8.07
N ASN A 59 7.17 3.12 -8.72
CA ASN A 59 7.84 3.80 -9.83
C ASN A 59 9.02 4.66 -9.36
#